data_AF-A0A1W9YTF2-F1
#
_entry.id   AF-A0A1W9YTF2-F1
#
_cell.length_a   1.000
_cell.length_b   1.000
_cell.length_c   1.000
_cell.angle_alpha   90.00
_cell.angle_beta   90.00
_cell.angle_gamma   90.00
#
_symmetry.space_group_name_H-M   'P 1'
#
loop_
_entity.id
_entity.type
_entity.pdbx_description
1 polymer ?
#
loop_
_entity_poly.entity_id
_entity_poly.type
_entity_poly.pdbx_seq_one_letter_code
_entity_poly.pdbx_strand_id
1 'polypeptide(L)'
;LTPLYWGAALRDFGVRDLIDALGAYAPSPRAQIADKRPVEAGEPKMTGFVFKIQANMDPKHRDRIAFMRICSGKYEKGMKMRHVRLGKDVKIADALT
;
A
#
# COMPACT_ATOMS: atom_id res chain seq x y z
N LEU A 1 -7.11 23.24 8.00
CA LEU A 1 -7.13 23.10 9.47
C LEU A 1 -6.58 21.72 9.80
N THR A 2 -5.74 21.62 10.83
CA THR A 2 -5.16 20.35 11.29
C THR A 2 -5.68 20.08 12.70
N PRO A 3 -6.36 18.96 12.97
CA PRO A 3 -6.87 18.68 14.29
C PRO A 3 -5.70 18.41 15.24
N LEU A 4 -5.80 18.95 16.45
CA LEU A 4 -4.78 18.79 17.48
C LEU A 4 -5.30 17.83 18.55
N TYR A 5 -4.41 16.98 19.06
CA TYR A 5 -4.68 16.01 20.12
C TYR A 5 -3.55 16.07 21.15
N TRP A 6 -3.87 15.84 22.41
CA TRP A 6 -2.94 15.89 23.53
C TRP A 6 -2.92 14.51 24.17
N GLY A 7 -1.72 14.03 24.49
CA GLY A 7 -1.55 12.70 25.04
C GLY A 7 -0.12 12.41 25.43
N ALA A 8 0.08 11.26 26.05
CA ALA A 8 1.39 10.72 26.38
C ALA A 8 1.43 9.27 25.90
N ALA A 9 2.00 9.05 24.71
CA ALA A 9 2.06 7.72 24.09
C ALA A 9 2.76 6.69 24.99
N LEU A 10 3.80 7.11 25.72
CA LEU A 10 4.51 6.25 26.68
C LEU A 10 3.62 5.78 27.85
N ARG A 11 2.57 6.54 28.16
CA ARG A 11 1.60 6.23 29.23
C ARG A 11 0.28 5.69 28.67
N ASP A 12 0.23 5.40 27.37
CA ASP A 12 -0.97 4.96 26.65
C ASP A 12 -2.18 5.88 26.85
N PHE A 13 -1.94 7.19 26.94
CA PHE A 13 -2.98 8.20 27.16
C PHE A 13 -3.17 9.06 25.90
N GLY A 14 -4.41 9.18 25.42
CA GLY A 14 -4.78 9.97 24.24
C GLY A 14 -4.50 9.30 22.88
N VAL A 15 -3.87 8.11 22.87
CA VAL A 15 -3.58 7.36 21.64
C VAL A 15 -4.88 6.85 20.99
N ARG A 16 -5.83 6.41 21.81
CA ARG A 16 -7.14 5.94 21.34
C ARG A 16 -7.91 7.05 20.61
N ASP A 17 -7.97 8.24 21.20
CA ASP A 17 -8.69 9.38 20.60
C ASP A 17 -8.09 9.76 19.23
N LEU A 18 -6.75 9.68 19.10
CA LEU A 18 -6.06 9.89 17.84
C LEU A 18 -6.40 8.81 16.80
N ILE A 19 -6.44 7.54 17.19
CA ILE A 19 -6.79 6.42 16.28
C ILE A 19 -8.25 6.52 15.85
N ASP A 20 -9.18 6.80 16.77
CA ASP A 20 -10.60 6.95 16.46
C ASP A 20 -10.84 8.13 15.51
N ALA A 21 -10.13 9.24 15.73
CA ALA A 21 -10.14 10.37 14.80
C ALA A 21 -9.56 10.02 13.43
N LEU A 22 -8.48 9.25 13.38
CA LEU A 22 -7.91 8.78 12.12
C LEU A 22 -8.93 7.93 11.36
N GLY A 23 -9.63 7.02 12.04
CA GLY A 23 -10.68 6.21 11.43
C GLY A 23 -11.86 7.03 10.90
N ALA A 24 -12.24 8.09 11.61
CA ALA A 24 -13.38 8.94 11.24
C ALA A 24 -13.08 9.93 10.10
N TYR A 25 -11.86 10.47 10.04
CA TYR A 25 -11.54 11.60 9.18
C TYR A 25 -10.46 11.33 8.12
N ALA A 26 -9.68 10.25 8.23
CA ALA A 26 -8.68 9.95 7.23
C ALA A 26 -9.32 9.66 5.87
N PRO A 27 -8.70 10.11 4.77
CA PRO A 27 -9.24 9.86 3.44
C PRO A 27 -9.16 8.38 3.10
N SER A 28 -10.21 7.86 2.48
CA SER A 28 -10.18 6.58 1.78
C SER A 28 -9.16 6.61 0.62
N PRO A 29 -8.79 5.45 0.04
CA PRO A 29 -7.92 5.40 -1.14
C PRO A 29 -8.41 6.36 -2.23
N ARG A 30 -7.52 7.27 -2.64
CA ARG A 30 -7.81 8.28 -3.66
C ARG A 30 -7.32 7.82 -5.03
N ALA A 31 -7.90 8.42 -6.07
CA ALA A 31 -7.43 8.28 -7.43
C ALA A 31 -5.92 8.56 -7.52
N GLN A 32 -5.22 7.73 -8.27
CA GLN A 32 -3.78 7.87 -8.48
C GLN A 32 -3.51 8.38 -9.90
N ILE A 33 -2.81 9.51 -10.01
CA ILE A 33 -2.42 10.07 -11.30
C ILE A 33 -1.38 9.13 -11.93
N ALA A 34 -1.66 8.68 -13.15
CA ALA A 34 -0.72 7.96 -14.00
C ALA A 34 -0.56 8.70 -15.33
N ASP A 35 0.48 8.33 -16.08
CA ASP A 35 0.89 8.99 -17.34
C ASP A 35 -0.27 9.19 -18.34
N LYS A 36 -1.11 8.18 -18.55
CA LYS A 36 -2.19 8.23 -19.55
C LYS A 36 -3.51 8.77 -19.01
N ARG A 37 -3.83 8.47 -17.75
CA ARG A 37 -5.10 8.81 -17.09
C ARG A 37 -4.99 8.63 -15.58
N PRO A 38 -5.82 9.32 -14.78
CA PRO A 38 -6.02 8.93 -13.39
C PRO A 38 -6.59 7.51 -13.30
N VAL A 39 -6.14 6.77 -12.30
CA VAL A 39 -6.65 5.45 -11.93
C VAL A 39 -7.52 5.61 -10.70
N GLU A 40 -8.81 5.32 -10.84
CA GLU A 40 -9.79 5.44 -9.76
C GLU A 40 -9.70 4.23 -8.82
N ALA A 41 -9.82 4.47 -7.52
CA ALA A 41 -9.69 3.41 -6.51
C ALA A 41 -10.77 2.31 -6.64
N GLY A 42 -11.94 2.67 -7.17
CA GLY A 42 -13.06 1.75 -7.39
C GLY A 42 -12.96 0.90 -8.65
N GLU A 43 -11.92 1.04 -9.48
CA GLU A 43 -11.78 0.22 -10.69
C GLU A 43 -11.62 -1.27 -10.31
N PRO A 44 -12.30 -2.20 -11.01
CA PRO A 44 -12.26 -3.62 -10.67
C PRO A 44 -10.91 -4.27 -10.99
N LYS A 45 -10.16 -3.73 -11.95
CA LYS A 45 -8.86 -4.28 -12.35
C LYS A 45 -7.79 -3.87 -11.34
N MET A 46 -6.96 -4.85 -10.98
CA MET A 46 -5.86 -4.64 -10.04
C MET A 46 -4.76 -3.79 -10.67
N THR A 47 -4.41 -2.71 -9.98
CA THR A 47 -3.27 -1.86 -10.35
C THR A 47 -2.48 -1.48 -9.12
N GLY A 48 -1.20 -1.20 -9.30
CA GLY A 48 -0.33 -0.75 -8.23
C GLY A 48 1.04 -0.36 -8.74
N PHE A 49 1.80 0.33 -7.88
CA PHE A 49 3.18 0.69 -8.16
C PHE A 49 4.06 0.41 -6.95
N VAL A 50 5.32 0.07 -7.24
CA VAL A 50 6.34 -0.16 -6.22
C VAL A 50 6.90 1.21 -5.80
N PHE A 51 6.86 1.52 -4.51
CA PHE A 51 7.34 2.80 -3.98
C PHE A 51 8.58 2.66 -3.10
N LYS A 52 8.87 1.45 -2.62
CA LYS A 52 10.06 1.16 -1.81
C LYS A 52 10.54 -0.26 -2.11
N ILE A 53 11.86 -0.44 -2.16
CA ILE A 53 12.48 -1.76 -2.18
C ILE A 53 13.37 -1.86 -0.95
N GLN A 54 13.21 -2.94 -0.19
CA GLN A 54 14.06 -3.25 0.95
C GLN A 54 14.79 -4.56 0.68
N ALA A 55 16.10 -4.53 0.82
CA ALA A 55 16.96 -5.69 0.62
C ALA A 55 17.38 -6.29 1.97
N ASN A 56 17.81 -7.56 1.93
CA ASN A 56 18.39 -8.28 3.06
C ASN A 56 17.46 -8.42 4.27
N MET A 57 16.18 -8.72 4.01
CA MET A 57 15.23 -9.04 5.09
C MET A 57 15.52 -10.41 5.73
N ASP A 58 15.99 -11.38 4.96
CA ASP A 58 16.59 -12.63 5.46
C ASP A 58 18.10 -12.63 5.17
N PRO A 59 18.96 -12.68 6.21
CA PRO A 59 20.41 -12.79 6.04
C PRO A 59 20.86 -13.98 5.17
N LYS A 60 20.09 -15.07 5.12
CA LYS A 60 20.45 -16.31 4.40
C LYS A 60 20.12 -16.28 2.91
N HIS A 61 19.07 -15.56 2.50
CA HIS A 61 18.50 -15.68 1.15
C HIS A 61 18.76 -14.48 0.22
N ARG A 62 19.33 -13.37 0.73
CA ARG A 62 19.51 -12.11 -0.04
C ARG A 62 18.19 -11.64 -0.68
N ASP A 63 17.11 -11.76 0.07
CA ASP A 63 15.78 -11.40 -0.43
C ASP A 63 15.65 -9.89 -0.63
N ARG A 64 14.94 -9.51 -1.70
CA ARG A 64 14.53 -8.14 -1.96
C ARG A 64 13.02 -8.09 -1.99
N ILE A 65 12.44 -7.36 -1.05
CA ILE A 65 11.00 -7.13 -0.96
C ILE A 65 10.68 -5.78 -1.61
N ALA A 66 9.83 -5.81 -2.62
CA ALA A 66 9.25 -4.62 -3.22
C ALA A 66 7.92 -4.30 -2.53
N PHE A 67 7.85 -3.16 -1.85
CA PHE A 67 6.62 -2.64 -1.27
C PHE A 67 5.80 -1.99 -2.37
N MET A 68 4.63 -2.55 -2.61
CA MET A 68 3.70 -2.10 -3.62
C MET A 68 2.47 -1.47 -2.97
N ARG A 69 2.07 -0.29 -3.45
CA ARG A 69 0.78 0.30 -3.12
C ARG A 69 -0.24 -0.14 -4.16
N ILE A 70 -1.31 -0.78 -3.73
CA ILE A 70 -2.48 -1.07 -4.57
C ILE A 70 -3.22 0.26 -4.79
N CYS A 71 -3.51 0.56 -6.06
CA CYS A 71 -4.22 1.78 -6.47
C CYS A 71 -5.68 1.50 -6.81
N SER A 72 -5.98 0.32 -7.36
CA SER A 72 -7.34 -0.11 -7.68
C SER A 72 -7.45 -1.63 -7.67
N GLY A 73 -8.68 -2.13 -7.66
CA GLY A 73 -9.00 -3.55 -7.70
C GLY A 73 -8.52 -4.29 -6.45
N LYS A 74 -8.31 -5.60 -6.60
CA LYS A 74 -7.94 -6.48 -5.49
C LYS A 74 -6.77 -7.37 -5.88
N TYR A 75 -5.85 -7.56 -4.93
CA TYR A 75 -4.82 -8.59 -5.04
C TYR A 75 -5.38 -9.96 -4.60
N GLU A 76 -5.11 -10.99 -5.40
CA GLU A 76 -5.42 -12.38 -5.06
C GLU A 76 -4.15 -13.21 -5.18
N LYS A 77 -3.91 -14.08 -4.20
CA LYS A 77 -2.69 -14.90 -4.14
C LYS A 77 -2.59 -15.79 -5.39
N GLY A 78 -1.45 -15.75 -6.06
CA GLY A 78 -1.21 -16.53 -7.27
C GLY A 78 -1.74 -15.88 -8.55
N MET A 79 -2.29 -14.66 -8.50
CA MET A 79 -2.73 -13.94 -9.69
C MET A 79 -1.56 -13.65 -10.64
N LYS A 80 -1.86 -13.63 -11.95
CA LYS A 80 -0.93 -13.16 -12.98
C LYS A 80 -1.10 -11.65 -13.14
N MET A 81 0.00 -10.92 -13.06
CA MET A 81 0.03 -9.47 -13.20
C MET A 81 0.94 -9.05 -14.35
N ARG A 82 0.55 -8.01 -15.08
CA ARG A 82 1.39 -7.44 -16.14
C ARG A 82 2.44 -6.51 -15.53
N HIS A 83 3.72 -6.88 -15.59
CA HIS A 83 4.80 -5.96 -15.26
C HIS A 83 5.03 -4.99 -16.43
N VAL A 84 4.43 -3.80 -16.36
CA VAL A 84 4.41 -2.81 -17.45
C VAL A 84 5.81 -2.48 -18.00
N ARG A 85 6.78 -2.19 -17.12
CA ARG A 85 8.17 -1.88 -17.52
C ARG A 85 8.92 -3.03 -18.21
N LEU A 86 8.65 -4.29 -17.83
CA LEU A 86 9.31 -5.46 -18.42
C LEU A 86 8.55 -6.02 -19.64
N GLY A 87 7.31 -5.58 -19.85
CA GLY A 87 6.45 -6.13 -20.90
C GLY A 87 6.17 -7.62 -20.73
N LYS A 88 6.18 -8.14 -19.50
CA LYS A 88 5.98 -9.56 -19.19
C LYS A 88 4.91 -9.77 -18.14
N ASP A 89 4.25 -10.92 -18.21
CA ASP A 89 3.30 -11.35 -17.20
C ASP A 89 4.07 -12.10 -16.11
N VAL A 90 3.93 -11.64 -14.88
CA VAL A 90 4.59 -12.20 -13.71
C VAL A 90 3.51 -12.81 -12.81
N LYS A 91 3.71 -14.06 -12.41
CA LYS A 91 2.88 -14.70 -11.40
C LYS A 91 3.43 -14.33 -10.03
N ILE A 92 2.59 -13.73 -9.19
CA ILE A 92 2.97 -13.41 -7.81
C ILE A 92 2.45 -14.52 -6.90
N ALA A 93 3.32 -15.46 -6.56
CA ALA A 93 2.97 -16.60 -5.70
C ALA A 93 3.06 -16.25 -4.21
N ASP A 94 4.11 -15.51 -3.83
CA ASP A 94 4.48 -15.25 -2.44
C ASP A 94 4.56 -13.74 -2.15
N ALA A 95 3.42 -13.06 -2.26
CA ALA A 95 3.29 -11.73 -1.66
C ALA A 95 3.04 -11.86 -0.15
N LEU A 96 3.81 -11.14 0.65
CA LEU A 96 3.51 -10.88 2.05
C LEU A 96 2.45 -9.77 2.08
N THR A 97 1.22 -10.13 2.45
CA THR A 97 0.05 -9.22 2.52
C THR A 97 -0.30 -8.90 3.96
#